data_AF-A0A382EKQ8-F1
#
_entry.id   AF-A0A382EKQ8-F1
#
_cell.length_a   1.000
_cell.length_b   1.000
_cell.length_c   1.000
_cell.angle_alpha   90.00
_cell.angle_beta   90.00
_cell.angle_gamma   90.00
#
_symmetry.space_group_name_H-M   'P 1'
#
loop_
_entity.id
_entity.type
_entity.pdbx_description
1 polymer ?
#
loop_
_entity_poly.entity_id
_entity_poly.type
_entity_poly.pdbx_seq_one_letter_code
_entity_poly.pdbx_strand_id
1 'polypeptide(L)' 'MTRWVTLSDLPGIDASSRDRLLKDVLEGVSRSFYLTIRVLPKNLREPIGLAYLLARTADTIADRRLAGFTGSRLEGLV' A
#
# COMPACT_ATOMS: atom_id res chain seq x y z
N MET A 1 -38.16 3.71 10.80
CA MET A 1 -38.21 3.36 9.37
C MET A 1 -36.98 3.95 8.66
N THR A 2 -35.80 3.35 8.85
CA THR A 2 -34.59 3.49 7.99
C THR A 2 -33.57 2.48 8.50
N ARG A 3 -33.66 1.24 7.99
CA ARG A 3 -32.67 0.19 8.25
C ARG A 3 -31.47 0.48 7.36
N TRP A 4 -30.38 0.96 7.96
CA TRP A 4 -29.10 1.10 7.28
C TRP A 4 -28.65 -0.28 6.77
N VAL A 5 -28.28 -0.35 5.49
CA VAL A 5 -27.62 -1.51 4.91
C VAL A 5 -26.40 -1.84 5.78
N THR A 6 -26.40 -3.00 6.41
CA THR A 6 -25.23 -3.51 7.13
C THR A 6 -24.16 -3.82 6.09
N LEU A 7 -22.93 -3.34 6.29
CA LEU A 7 -21.79 -3.54 5.37
C LEU A 7 -21.46 -5.03 5.07
N SER A 8 -22.14 -5.95 5.76
CA SER A 8 -22.05 -7.39 5.63
C SER A 8 -22.71 -7.97 4.37
N ASP A 9 -23.54 -7.21 3.65
CA ASP A 9 -24.38 -7.72 2.54
C ASP A 9 -23.76 -7.52 1.14
N LEU A 10 -22.58 -6.91 1.06
CA LEU A 10 -21.82 -6.85 -0.19
C LEU A 10 -21.15 -8.22 -0.42
N PRO A 11 -21.13 -8.77 -1.65
CA PRO A 11 -20.24 -9.86 -2.04
C PRO A 11 -18.80 -9.32 -2.05
N GLY A 12 -18.30 -9.01 -0.86
CA GLY A 12 -16.98 -8.47 -0.61
C GLY A 12 -16.03 -9.63 -0.48
N ILE A 13 -14.93 -9.57 -1.23
CA ILE A 13 -13.71 -10.34 -1.00
C ILE A 13 -13.60 -10.63 0.50
N ASP A 14 -13.64 -11.89 0.90
CA ASP A 14 -13.70 -12.22 2.33
C ASP A 14 -12.48 -11.64 3.07
N ALA A 15 -12.62 -11.35 4.36
CA ALA A 15 -11.53 -10.71 5.13
C ALA A 15 -10.23 -11.53 5.08
N SER A 16 -10.31 -12.87 4.95
CA SER A 16 -9.15 -13.74 4.80
C SER A 16 -8.50 -13.65 3.41
N SER A 17 -9.28 -13.45 2.35
CA SER A 17 -8.78 -13.19 1.00
C SER A 17 -8.08 -11.83 0.92
N ARG A 18 -8.62 -10.80 1.58
CA ARG A 18 -7.97 -9.48 1.68
C ARG A 18 -6.66 -9.53 2.47
N ASP A 19 -6.63 -10.25 3.58
CA ASP A 19 -5.39 -10.44 4.37
C ASP A 19 -4.32 -11.20 3.58
N ARG A 20 -4.70 -12.20 2.76
CA ARG A 20 -3.78 -12.90 1.86
C ARG A 20 -3.22 -11.99 0.78
N LEU A 21 -4.08 -11.28 0.05
CA LEU A 21 -3.65 -10.34 -0.98
C LEU A 21 -2.74 -9.24 -0.41
N LEU A 22 -3.07 -8.71 0.77
CA LEU A 22 -2.22 -7.73 1.44
C LEU A 22 -0.86 -8.31 1.80
N LYS A 23 -0.79 -9.55 2.29
CA LYS A 23 0.49 -10.20 2.59
C LYS A 23 1.34 -10.38 1.35
N ASP A 24 0.78 -10.91 0.27
CA ASP A 24 1.50 -11.19 -0.97
C ASP A 24 2.05 -9.89 -1.59
N VAL A 25 1.24 -8.82 -1.57
CA VAL A 25 1.65 -7.53 -2.11
C VAL A 25 2.69 -6.85 -1.21
N LEU A 26 2.52 -6.89 0.12
CA LEU A 26 3.48 -6.29 1.06
C LEU A 26 4.85 -6.98 1.02
N GLU A 27 4.88 -8.31 0.87
CA GLU A 27 6.12 -9.06 0.69
C GLU A 27 6.87 -8.61 -0.57
N GLY A 28 6.14 -8.39 -1.67
CA GLY A 28 6.69 -7.91 -2.93
C GLY A 28 7.22 -6.46 -2.90
N VAL A 29 6.60 -5.57 -2.11
CA VAL A 29 7.03 -4.15 -2.05
C VAL A 29 8.06 -3.85 -0.97
N SER A 30 8.11 -4.60 0.15
CA SER A 30 9.12 -4.44 1.21
C SER A 30 9.11 -5.56 2.26
N ARG A 31 10.16 -6.39 2.24
CA ARG A 31 10.38 -7.47 3.23
C ARG A 31 10.46 -6.96 4.68
N SER A 32 11.11 -5.82 4.93
CA SER A 32 11.28 -5.29 6.30
C SER A 32 9.97 -4.78 6.89
N PHE A 33 9.15 -4.09 6.10
CA PHE A 33 7.87 -3.57 6.59
C PHE A 33 6.83 -4.68 6.80
N TYR A 34 6.85 -5.69 5.92
CA TYR A 34 6.03 -6.89 6.08
C TYR A 34 6.25 -7.58 7.44
N LEU A 35 7.50 -7.73 7.87
CA LEU A 35 7.83 -8.30 9.18
C LEU A 35 7.27 -7.45 10.33
N THR A 36 7.31 -6.12 10.22
CA THR A 36 6.74 -5.20 11.22
C THR A 36 5.23 -5.36 11.36
N ILE A 37 4.49 -5.49 10.25
CA ILE A 37 3.03 -5.69 10.27
C ILE A 37 2.63 -7.01 10.95
N ARG A 38 3.46 -8.05 10.88
CA ARG A 38 3.15 -9.34 11.53
C ARG A 38 3.12 -9.25 13.06
N VAL A 39 3.80 -8.26 13.64
CA VAL A 39 3.81 -8.01 15.09
C VAL A 39 2.55 -7.26 15.54
N LEU A 40 1.84 -6.57 14.64
CA LEU A 40 0.64 -5.82 14.98
C LEU A 40 -0.55 -6.74 15.33
N PRO A 41 -1.49 -6.26 16.19
CA PRO A 41 -2.79 -6.87 16.41
C PRO A 41 -3.54 -7.11 15.09
N LYS A 42 -4.24 -8.25 14.97
CA LYS A 42 -4.88 -8.69 13.71
C LYS A 42 -5.79 -7.62 13.09
N ASN A 43 -6.54 -6.89 13.92
CA ASN A 43 -7.45 -5.83 13.49
C ASN A 43 -6.75 -4.58 12.92
N LEU A 44 -5.45 -4.40 13.15
CA LEU A 44 -4.69 -3.25 12.65
C LEU A 44 -3.87 -3.57 11.39
N ARG A 45 -3.70 -4.84 11.02
CA ARG A 45 -2.85 -5.24 9.89
C ARG A 45 -3.41 -4.77 8.56
N GLU A 46 -4.72 -4.90 8.36
CA GLU A 46 -5.41 -4.47 7.14
C GLU A 46 -5.32 -2.94 6.94
N PRO A 47 -5.75 -2.07 7.88
CA PRO A 47 -5.68 -0.62 7.68
C PRO A 47 -4.26 -0.10 7.56
N ILE A 48 -3.30 -0.62 8.34
CA ILE A 48 -1.88 -0.20 8.26
C ILE A 48 -1.24 -0.67 6.96
N GLY A 49 -1.54 -1.89 6.50
CA GLY A 49 -1.06 -2.43 5.23
C GLY A 49 -1.53 -1.59 4.05
N LEU A 50 -2.81 -1.23 4.01
CA LEU A 50 -3.38 -0.36 2.97
C LEU A 50 -2.73 1.03 2.97
N ALA A 51 -2.58 1.65 4.15
CA ALA A 51 -1.95 2.96 4.29
C ALA A 51 -0.49 2.93 3.78
N TYR A 52 0.25 1.86 4.07
CA TYR A 52 1.61 1.68 3.57
C TYR A 52 1.67 1.52 2.06
N LEU A 53 0.81 0.70 1.46
CA LEU A 53 0.78 0.51 0.01
C LEU A 53 0.48 1.82 -0.73
N LEU A 54 -0.45 2.63 -0.18
CA LEU A 54 -0.73 3.96 -0.69
C LEU A 54 0.52 4.85 -0.62
N ALA A 55 1.16 4.92 0.54
CA ALA A 55 2.36 5.71 0.75
C ALA A 55 3.50 5.28 -0.18
N ARG A 56 3.75 3.97 -0.33
CA ARG A 56 4.83 3.42 -1.17
C ARG A 56 4.61 3.67 -2.65
N THR A 57 3.35 3.63 -3.09
CA THR A 57 2.99 3.98 -4.47
C THR A 57 3.23 5.48 -4.71
N ALA A 58 2.82 6.33 -3.77
CA ALA A 58 3.05 7.78 -3.85
C ALA A 58 4.54 8.13 -3.87
N ASP A 59 5.34 7.49 -3.00
CA ASP A 59 6.81 7.59 -2.93
C ASP A 59 7.45 7.24 -4.28
N THR A 60 7.04 6.11 -4.89
CA THR A 60 7.53 5.70 -6.23
C THR A 60 7.18 6.72 -7.32
N ILE A 61 5.99 7.31 -7.29
CA ILE A 61 5.58 8.35 -8.25
C ILE A 61 6.45 9.60 -8.06
N ALA A 62 6.72 9.99 -6.81
CA ALA A 62 7.56 11.14 -6.49
C ALA A 62 9.02 10.92 -6.93
N ASP A 63 9.59 9.75 -6.65
CA ASP A 63 10.95 9.37 -7.07
C ASP A 63 11.12 9.42 -8.58
N ARG A 64 10.11 8.97 -9.34
CA ARG A 64 10.13 9.04 -10.81
C ARG A 64 10.08 10.48 -11.32
N ARG A 65 9.34 11.37 -10.65
CA ARG A 65 9.33 12.80 -10.99
C ARG A 65 10.66 13.48 -10.67
N LEU A 66 11.31 13.09 -9.56
CA LEU A 66 12.60 13.64 -9.15
C LEU A 66 13.73 13.18 -10.10
N ALA A 67 13.76 11.89 -10.46
CA ALA A 67 14.75 11.34 -11.40
C ALA A 67 14.68 11.98 -12.80
N GLY A 68 13.49 12.40 -13.26
CA GLY A 68 13.33 13.13 -14.53
C GLY A 68 13.85 14.57 -14.52
N PHE A 69 14.11 15.16 -13.34
CA PHE A 69 14.59 16.54 -13.21
C PHE A 69 16.12 16.65 -13.08
N THR A 70 16.79 15.60 -12.60
CA THR A 70 18.23 15.61 -12.28
C THR A 70 19.14 15.29 -13.48
N GLY A 71 18.64 14.67 -14.55
CA GLY A 71 19.47 14.19 -15.68
C GLY A 71 19.60 15.13 -16.89
N SER A 72 18.78 16.17 -17.03
CA SER A 72 18.70 16.95 -18.29
C SER A 72 19.44 18.29 -18.27
N ARG A 73 20.22 18.60 -17.22
CA ARG A 73 20.80 19.94 -17.03
C ARG A 73 22.32 19.99 -16.81
N LEU A 74 23.02 18.86 -16.86
CA LEU A 74 24.48 18.82 -16.67
C LEU A 74 25.27 18.46 -17.94
N GLU A 75 24.60 18.02 -19.02
CA GLU A 75 25.24 17.67 -20.30
C GLU A 75 25.36 18.87 -21.27
N GLY A 76 25.04 20.08 -20.82
CA GLY A 76 25.13 21.31 -21.63
C GLY A 76 26.30 22.24 -21.30
N LEU A 77 27.25 21.78 -20.46
CA LEU A 77 28.37 22.59 -19.93
C LEU A 77 29.72 21.85 -19.95
N VAL A 78 29.95 20.97 -20.91
CA VAL A 78 31.28 20.42 -21.23
C VAL A 78 31.57 20.57 -22.72
#